data_AF-A0A9D5IDG3-F1
#
_entry.id   AF-A0A9D5IDG3-F1
#
_cell.length_a   1.000
_cell.length_b   1.000
_cell.length_c   1.000
_cell.angle_alpha   90.00
_cell.angle_beta   90.00
_cell.angle_gamma   90.00
#
_symmetry.space_group_name_H-M   'P 1'
#
loop_
_entity.id
_entity.type
_entity.pdbx_description
1 polymer ?
#
loop_
_entity_poly.entity_id
_entity_poly.type
_entity_poly.pdbx_seq_one_letter_code
_entity_poly.pdbx_strand_id
1 'polypeptide(L)'
;MLMSQVGPLVRRLLAAAVPALAAASPGDLLRPAAGSASTWLTLWPFLFGYLFAGGFLALRAWTTFQRGPRGGFLYGLGLFLVGALPIHLQLFASTRMPLEFLLLGTAAALAQYTLAGAFLGSVVDGIELSITSILPAPPDQVWGELQKTESFLYVTAGMMSFADTGTWPAIMLEQGKVMPIRLQLFGRGPHLPHVIRFVEVNPDRRLVQTEEQGGLVRVWDHCIEVEPHEGGTTRYTDSLHLQAGVLTPFVRPFAI
;
A
#
# COMPACT_ATOMS: atom_id res chain seq x y z
N MET A 1 32.30 -5.30 -10.43
CA MET A 1 33.45 -4.58 -9.85
C MET A 1 33.06 -3.62 -8.72
N LEU A 2 31.81 -3.12 -8.64
CA LEU A 2 31.34 -2.26 -7.54
C LEU A 2 31.06 -3.02 -6.21
N MET A 3 30.59 -4.27 -6.27
CA MET A 3 30.20 -5.05 -5.07
C MET A 3 31.38 -5.53 -4.19
N SER A 4 32.61 -5.59 -4.72
CA SER A 4 33.79 -6.03 -3.93
C SER A 4 34.41 -4.89 -3.08
N GLN A 5 34.08 -3.64 -3.37
CA GLN A 5 34.59 -2.46 -2.66
C GLN A 5 33.65 -1.99 -1.54
N VAL A 6 32.38 -2.39 -1.57
CA VAL A 6 31.37 -2.01 -0.55
C VAL A 6 31.64 -2.73 0.78
N GLY A 7 32.03 -4.00 0.75
CA GLY A 7 32.28 -4.79 1.97
C GLY A 7 33.36 -4.21 2.89
N PRO A 8 34.56 -3.85 2.39
CA PRO A 8 35.62 -3.25 3.20
C PRO A 8 35.26 -1.87 3.77
N LEU A 9 34.56 -1.04 2.99
CA LEU A 9 34.15 0.30 3.41
C LEU A 9 33.09 0.25 4.51
N VAL A 10 32.05 -0.57 4.32
CA VAL A 10 31.01 -0.80 5.33
C VAL A 10 31.63 -1.39 6.59
N ARG A 11 32.55 -2.35 6.48
CA ARG A 11 33.27 -2.92 7.62
C ARG A 11 34.02 -1.86 8.43
N ARG A 12 34.68 -0.89 7.78
CA ARG A 12 35.40 0.20 8.45
C ARG A 12 34.46 1.16 9.16
N LEU A 13 33.35 1.54 8.53
CA LEU A 13 32.35 2.43 9.12
C LEU A 13 31.66 1.80 10.33
N LEU A 14 31.27 0.52 10.23
CA LEU A 14 30.67 -0.22 11.35
C LEU A 14 31.67 -0.42 12.50
N ALA A 15 32.93 -0.76 12.22
CA ALA A 15 33.96 -0.89 13.23
C ALA A 15 34.24 0.42 13.99
N ALA A 16 34.10 1.58 13.33
CA ALA A 16 34.29 2.88 13.96
C ALA A 16 33.13 3.30 14.88
N ALA A 17 31.89 2.91 14.56
CA ALA A 17 30.70 3.29 15.33
C ALA A 17 30.42 2.41 16.56
N VAL A 18 30.90 1.16 16.54
CA VAL A 18 30.67 0.14 17.58
C VAL A 18 31.05 0.58 19.01
N PRO A 19 32.22 1.17 19.27
CA PRO A 19 32.63 1.51 20.65
C PRO A 19 31.74 2.58 21.30
N ALA A 20 31.27 3.55 20.53
CA ALA A 20 30.39 4.62 21.01
C ALA A 20 28.99 4.10 21.36
N LEU A 21 28.47 3.16 20.57
CA LEU A 21 27.16 2.53 20.80
C LEU A 21 27.18 1.58 22.01
N ALA A 22 28.28 0.84 22.21
CA ALA A 22 28.43 -0.07 23.35
C ALA A 22 28.47 0.67 24.70
N ALA A 23 29.03 1.88 24.75
CA ALA A 23 29.10 2.69 25.96
C ALA A 23 27.74 3.28 26.40
N ALA A 24 26.74 3.31 25.50
CA ALA A 24 25.44 3.93 25.75
C ALA A 24 24.36 2.97 26.27
N SER A 25 24.64 1.66 26.37
CA SER A 25 23.63 0.62 26.62
C SER A 25 23.65 0.14 28.08
N PRO A 26 22.62 0.42 28.91
CA PRO A 26 22.54 -0.08 30.28
C PRO A 26 22.26 -1.59 30.32
N GLY A 27 23.21 -2.36 30.86
CA GLY A 27 23.26 -3.83 30.77
C GLY A 27 22.13 -4.62 31.45
N ASP A 28 21.31 -3.97 32.29
CA ASP A 28 20.31 -4.65 33.13
C ASP A 28 18.85 -4.41 32.73
N LEU A 29 18.57 -3.50 31.79
CA LEU A 29 17.19 -3.06 31.47
C LEU A 29 16.39 -4.05 30.60
N LEU A 30 17.04 -5.05 30.00
CA LEU A 30 16.43 -5.97 29.03
C LEU A 30 16.52 -7.45 29.43
N ARG A 31 16.96 -7.78 30.65
CA ARG A 31 16.99 -9.17 31.12
C ARG A 31 15.59 -9.57 31.61
N PRO A 32 14.89 -10.52 30.95
CA PRO A 32 13.64 -11.04 31.47
C PRO A 32 13.87 -11.71 32.83
N ALA A 33 12.87 -11.65 33.71
CA ALA A 33 12.89 -12.34 34.99
C ALA A 33 13.13 -13.86 34.77
N ALA A 34 13.86 -14.49 35.69
CA ALA A 34 14.17 -15.91 35.59
C ALA A 34 12.87 -16.73 35.42
N GLY A 35 12.79 -17.53 34.35
CA GLY A 35 11.62 -18.35 34.02
C GLY A 35 10.57 -17.70 33.11
N SER A 36 10.65 -16.40 32.81
CA SER A 36 9.65 -15.71 31.95
C SER A 36 10.08 -15.55 30.48
N ALA A 37 11.29 -16.00 30.12
CA ALA A 37 11.87 -15.76 28.79
C ALA A 37 11.03 -16.37 27.65
N SER A 38 10.49 -17.58 27.82
CA SER A 38 9.62 -18.21 26.82
C SER A 38 8.33 -17.42 26.61
N THR A 39 7.67 -17.03 27.69
CA THR A 39 6.44 -16.23 27.66
C THR A 39 6.69 -14.87 27.01
N TRP A 40 7.81 -14.22 27.35
CA TRP A 40 8.23 -12.97 26.74
C TRP A 40 8.45 -13.12 25.23
N LEU A 41 9.23 -14.13 24.80
CA LEU A 41 9.51 -14.38 23.38
C LEU A 41 8.23 -14.71 22.58
N THR A 42 7.25 -15.38 23.19
CA THR A 42 5.97 -15.69 22.54
C THR A 42 5.07 -14.46 22.41
N LEU A 43 5.00 -13.61 23.43
CA LEU A 43 4.11 -12.44 23.44
C LEU A 43 4.69 -11.22 22.72
N TRP A 44 6.02 -11.10 22.70
CA TRP A 44 6.71 -9.94 22.17
C TRP A 44 6.35 -9.58 20.72
N PRO A 45 6.22 -10.52 19.77
CA PRO A 45 5.83 -10.18 18.40
C PRO A 45 4.45 -9.48 18.32
N PHE A 46 3.50 -9.88 19.17
CA PHE A 46 2.16 -9.30 19.21
C PHE A 46 2.18 -7.92 19.87
N LEU A 47 2.82 -7.80 21.03
CA LEU A 47 3.02 -6.53 21.72
C LEU A 47 3.76 -5.52 20.84
N PHE A 48 4.81 -5.96 20.16
CA PHE A 48 5.55 -5.14 19.21
C PHE A 48 4.65 -4.64 18.08
N GLY A 49 3.81 -5.51 17.50
CA GLY A 49 2.84 -5.09 16.47
C GLY A 49 1.92 -3.96 16.94
N TYR A 50 1.36 -4.08 18.16
CA TYR A 50 0.53 -3.03 18.75
C TYR A 50 1.30 -1.73 19.01
N LEU A 51 2.50 -1.81 19.58
CA LEU A 51 3.35 -0.63 19.84
C LEU A 51 3.80 0.04 18.54
N PHE A 52 4.16 -0.75 17.53
CA PHE A 52 4.55 -0.29 16.20
C PHE A 52 3.39 0.45 15.54
N ALA A 53 2.18 -0.11 15.57
CA ALA A 53 0.99 0.56 15.02
C ALA A 53 0.61 1.81 15.83
N GLY A 54 0.63 1.72 17.16
CA GLY A 54 0.33 2.83 18.06
C GLY A 54 1.28 4.01 17.88
N GLY A 55 2.58 3.76 17.73
CA GLY A 55 3.58 4.79 17.46
C GLY A 55 3.34 5.50 16.13
N PHE A 56 2.97 4.77 15.07
CA PHE A 56 2.62 5.35 13.78
C PHE A 56 1.39 6.27 13.89
N LEU A 57 0.34 5.79 14.55
CA LEU A 57 -0.89 6.56 14.74
C LEU A 57 -0.67 7.79 15.63
N ALA A 58 0.13 7.69 16.69
CA ALA A 58 0.48 8.82 17.54
C ALA A 58 1.29 9.87 16.77
N LEU A 59 2.29 9.45 15.98
CA LEU A 59 3.06 10.33 15.11
C LEU A 59 2.16 11.06 14.11
N ARG A 60 1.21 10.33 13.51
CA ARG A 60 0.20 10.86 12.59
C ARG A 60 -0.80 11.81 13.26
N ALA A 61 -1.12 11.60 14.53
CA ALA A 61 -2.04 12.45 15.27
C ALA A 61 -1.41 13.79 15.69
N TRP A 62 -0.09 13.82 15.87
CA TRP A 62 0.62 15.00 16.38
C TRP A 62 1.43 15.76 15.33
N THR A 63 1.53 15.24 14.12
CA THR A 63 2.34 15.83 13.04
C THR A 63 1.67 15.67 11.68
N THR A 64 2.14 16.42 10.68
CA THR A 64 1.74 16.26 9.28
C THR A 64 2.51 15.11 8.60
N PHE A 65 2.79 14.02 9.32
CA PHE A 65 3.56 12.90 8.80
C PHE A 65 2.89 12.32 7.55
N GLN A 66 3.71 11.91 6.58
CA GLN A 66 3.22 11.47 5.26
C GLN A 66 2.18 10.35 5.36
N ARG A 67 1.22 10.36 4.42
CA ARG A 67 0.13 9.37 4.31
C ARG A 67 0.52 8.16 3.47
N GLY A 68 -0.26 7.10 3.62
CA GLY A 68 -0.25 5.95 2.74
C GLY A 68 1.01 5.09 2.89
N PRO A 69 1.27 4.20 1.93
CA PRO A 69 2.36 3.23 2.03
C PRO A 69 3.74 3.89 2.08
N ARG A 70 3.92 5.06 1.46
CA ARG A 70 5.19 5.82 1.52
C ARG A 70 5.45 6.36 2.93
N GLY A 71 4.44 6.97 3.56
CA GLY A 71 4.56 7.42 4.95
C GLY A 71 4.86 6.26 5.90
N GLY A 72 4.11 5.17 5.77
CA GLY A 72 4.37 3.93 6.51
C GLY A 72 5.79 3.39 6.33
N PHE A 73 6.30 3.36 5.10
CA PHE A 73 7.67 2.94 4.78
C PHE A 73 8.71 3.81 5.53
N LEU A 74 8.55 5.14 5.48
CA LEU A 74 9.46 6.08 6.15
C LEU A 74 9.44 5.92 7.67
N TYR A 75 8.25 5.66 8.24
CA TYR A 75 8.12 5.33 9.67
C TYR A 75 8.90 4.06 10.04
N GLY A 76 8.71 2.98 9.27
CA GLY A 76 9.44 1.73 9.45
C GLY A 76 10.95 1.91 9.33
N LEU A 77 11.41 2.64 8.31
CA LEU A 77 12.81 2.99 8.12
C LEU A 77 13.37 3.77 9.32
N GLY A 78 12.65 4.79 9.80
CA GLY A 78 13.06 5.59 10.96
C GLY A 78 13.20 4.75 12.23
N LEU A 79 12.22 3.90 12.52
CA LEU A 79 12.29 2.98 13.65
C LEU A 79 13.43 1.97 13.53
N PHE A 80 13.70 1.47 12.32
CA PHE A 80 14.86 0.62 12.10
C PHE A 80 16.16 1.36 12.39
N LEU A 81 16.34 2.57 11.85
CA LEU A 81 17.58 3.34 11.99
C LEU A 81 17.87 3.75 13.44
N VAL A 82 16.85 4.18 14.17
CA VAL A 82 17.00 4.70 15.55
C VAL A 82 16.88 3.61 16.60
N GLY A 83 16.09 2.56 16.34
CA GLY A 83 15.83 1.48 17.29
C GLY A 83 16.63 0.22 17.00
N ALA A 84 16.32 -0.47 15.90
CA ALA A 84 16.85 -1.81 15.64
C ALA A 84 18.34 -1.82 15.24
N LEU A 85 18.76 -0.93 14.37
CA LEU A 85 20.13 -0.89 13.83
C LEU A 85 21.19 -0.78 14.94
N PRO A 86 21.08 0.14 15.93
CA PRO A 86 22.01 0.18 17.06
C PRO A 86 22.15 -1.16 17.80
N ILE A 87 21.04 -1.88 17.99
CA ILE A 87 21.03 -3.20 18.64
C ILE A 87 21.80 -4.23 17.82
N HIS A 88 21.58 -4.26 16.50
CA HIS A 88 22.33 -5.13 15.59
C HIS A 88 23.84 -4.83 15.62
N LEU A 89 24.22 -3.55 15.64
CA LEU A 89 25.63 -3.15 15.74
C LEU A 89 26.25 -3.54 17.08
N GLN A 90 25.49 -3.42 18.17
CA GLN A 90 25.94 -3.87 19.49
C GLN A 90 26.05 -5.40 19.59
N LEU A 91 25.14 -6.14 18.97
CA LEU A 91 25.24 -7.60 18.85
C LEU A 91 26.50 -8.00 18.09
N PHE A 92 26.84 -7.32 17.00
CA PHE A 92 28.11 -7.54 16.29
C PHE A 92 29.35 -7.20 17.14
N ALA A 93 29.28 -6.13 17.93
CA ALA A 93 30.36 -5.75 18.83
C ALA A 93 30.61 -6.79 19.93
N SER A 94 29.53 -7.37 20.46
CA SER A 94 29.55 -8.25 21.63
C SER A 94 29.72 -9.72 21.28
N THR A 95 29.20 -10.15 20.14
CA THR A 95 29.28 -11.53 19.68
C THR A 95 30.30 -11.60 18.54
N ARG A 96 31.22 -12.56 18.58
CA ARG A 96 32.15 -12.85 17.46
C ARG A 96 31.41 -13.47 16.26
N MET A 97 30.20 -13.02 15.94
CA MET A 97 29.41 -13.52 14.82
C MET A 97 30.11 -13.20 13.50
N PRO A 98 30.08 -14.12 12.53
CA PRO A 98 30.54 -13.82 11.18
C PRO A 98 29.76 -12.64 10.59
N LEU A 99 30.47 -11.74 9.91
CA LEU A 99 29.91 -10.50 9.33
C LEU A 99 28.73 -10.78 8.39
N GLU A 100 28.74 -11.91 7.68
CA GLU A 100 27.68 -12.30 6.75
C GLU A 100 26.32 -12.48 7.44
N PHE A 101 26.29 -13.13 8.61
CA PHE A 101 25.06 -13.31 9.39
C PHE A 101 24.53 -11.98 9.92
N LEU A 102 25.42 -11.07 10.32
CA LEU A 102 25.02 -9.73 10.70
C LEU A 102 24.38 -8.98 9.52
N LEU A 103 25.05 -8.98 8.37
CA LEU A 103 24.57 -8.27 7.19
C LEU A 103 23.21 -8.80 6.73
N LEU A 104 23.06 -10.12 6.69
CA LEU A 104 21.79 -10.76 6.34
C LEU A 104 20.69 -10.44 7.36
N GLY A 105 20.98 -10.56 8.66
CA GLY A 105 20.01 -10.25 9.72
C GLY A 105 19.61 -8.78 9.73
N THR A 106 20.56 -7.88 9.51
CA THR A 106 20.33 -6.44 9.42
C THR A 106 19.49 -6.09 8.18
N ALA A 107 19.81 -6.69 7.03
CA ALA A 107 19.02 -6.51 5.81
C ALA A 107 17.60 -7.07 5.95
N ALA A 108 17.45 -8.24 6.57
CA ALA A 108 16.14 -8.84 6.87
C ALA A 108 15.33 -7.94 7.82
N ALA A 109 15.93 -7.42 8.88
CA ALA A 109 15.27 -6.51 9.82
C ALA A 109 14.86 -5.20 9.12
N LEU A 110 15.74 -4.60 8.31
CA LEU A 110 15.40 -3.42 7.51
C LEU A 110 14.19 -3.69 6.60
N ALA A 111 14.18 -4.81 5.88
CA ALA A 111 13.05 -5.23 5.06
C ALA A 111 11.78 -5.42 5.90
N GLN A 112 11.84 -6.12 7.04
CA GLN A 112 10.69 -6.33 7.92
C GLN A 112 10.08 -5.03 8.40
N TYR A 113 10.89 -4.09 8.90
CA TYR A 113 10.40 -2.81 9.41
C TYR A 113 9.80 -1.95 8.31
N THR A 114 10.47 -1.84 7.16
CA THR A 114 10.00 -1.04 6.03
C THR A 114 8.74 -1.62 5.39
N LEU A 115 8.66 -2.94 5.22
CA LEU A 115 7.48 -3.62 4.69
C LEU A 115 6.30 -3.56 5.68
N ALA A 116 6.53 -3.79 6.97
CA ALA A 116 5.50 -3.67 7.99
C ALA A 116 4.97 -2.24 8.08
N GLY A 117 5.86 -1.25 8.01
CA GLY A 117 5.51 0.16 7.91
C GLY A 117 4.65 0.46 6.68
N ALA A 118 5.10 0.08 5.48
CA ALA A 118 4.36 0.30 4.25
C ALA A 118 2.98 -0.37 4.26
N PHE A 119 2.91 -1.62 4.77
CA PHE A 119 1.67 -2.34 4.98
C PHE A 119 0.75 -1.54 5.90
N LEU A 120 1.21 -1.14 7.08
CA LEU A 120 0.43 -0.35 8.03
C LEU A 120 -0.10 0.95 7.41
N GLY A 121 0.74 1.68 6.67
CA GLY A 121 0.33 2.88 5.95
C GLY A 121 -0.81 2.62 4.95
N SER A 122 -0.74 1.52 4.20
CA SER A 122 -1.80 1.12 3.27
C SER A 122 -3.10 0.69 3.97
N VAL A 123 -3.00 0.13 5.18
CA VAL A 123 -4.17 -0.28 5.98
C VAL A 123 -4.87 0.93 6.58
N VAL A 124 -4.11 1.90 7.09
CA VAL A 124 -4.63 3.07 7.82
C VAL A 124 -5.15 4.13 6.87
N ASP A 125 -4.37 4.50 5.85
CA ASP A 125 -4.71 5.63 4.97
C ASP A 125 -5.29 5.17 3.63
N GLY A 126 -5.12 3.90 3.24
CA GLY A 126 -5.40 3.43 1.90
C GLY A 126 -4.23 3.59 0.94
N ILE A 127 -4.54 3.48 -0.35
CA ILE A 127 -3.60 3.74 -1.43
C ILE A 127 -4.23 4.64 -2.48
N GLU A 128 -3.41 5.58 -2.97
CA GLU A 128 -3.71 6.36 -4.17
C GLU A 128 -3.01 5.73 -5.35
N LEU A 129 -3.73 5.61 -6.45
CA LEU A 129 -3.27 5.03 -7.68
C LEU A 129 -3.66 5.93 -8.85
N SER A 130 -2.80 6.03 -9.86
CA SER A 130 -3.10 6.73 -11.09
C SER A 130 -2.36 6.08 -12.25
N ILE A 131 -3.08 5.70 -13.31
CA ILE A 131 -2.52 5.18 -14.56
C ILE A 131 -3.00 6.04 -15.71
N THR A 132 -2.06 6.38 -16.59
CA THR A 132 -2.35 7.07 -17.85
C THR A 132 -1.96 6.17 -19.02
N SER A 133 -2.88 6.04 -19.98
CA SER A 133 -2.68 5.32 -21.24
C SER A 133 -2.98 6.22 -22.43
N ILE A 134 -2.27 6.00 -23.54
CA ILE A 134 -2.59 6.66 -24.81
C ILE A 134 -3.40 5.70 -25.67
N LEU A 135 -4.65 6.06 -25.94
CA LEU A 135 -5.55 5.25 -26.76
C LEU A 135 -5.54 5.75 -28.21
N PRO A 136 -5.43 4.84 -29.20
CA PRO A 136 -5.40 5.18 -30.62
C PRO A 136 -6.80 5.46 -31.18
N ALA A 137 -7.56 6.33 -30.51
CA ALA A 137 -8.91 6.74 -30.88
C ALA A 137 -9.16 8.20 -30.48
N PRO A 138 -10.07 8.92 -31.17
CA PRO A 138 -10.46 10.28 -30.80
C PRO A 138 -11.17 10.34 -29.44
N PRO A 139 -11.03 11.43 -28.67
CA PRO A 139 -11.65 11.58 -27.35
C PRO A 139 -13.18 11.40 -27.33
N ASP A 140 -13.86 11.83 -28.40
CA ASP A 140 -15.30 11.62 -28.58
C ASP A 140 -15.70 10.17 -28.64
N GLN A 141 -14.91 9.36 -29.33
CA GLN A 141 -15.15 7.93 -29.42
C GLN A 141 -14.91 7.26 -28.07
N VAL A 142 -13.79 7.57 -27.41
CA VAL A 142 -13.45 7.00 -26.09
C VAL A 142 -14.52 7.37 -25.05
N TRP A 143 -14.95 8.63 -25.00
CA TRP A 143 -16.01 9.10 -24.11
C TRP A 143 -17.36 8.45 -24.41
N GLY A 144 -17.68 8.24 -25.68
CA GLY A 144 -18.88 7.52 -26.10
C GLY A 144 -18.90 6.07 -25.61
N GLU A 145 -17.75 5.38 -25.65
CA GLU A 145 -17.63 4.01 -25.14
C GLU A 145 -17.66 3.94 -23.62
N LEU A 146 -17.02 4.88 -22.92
CA LEU A 146 -16.98 4.92 -21.45
C LEU A 146 -18.37 4.94 -20.81
N GLN A 147 -19.34 5.52 -21.50
CA GLN A 147 -20.72 5.65 -21.02
C GLN A 147 -21.52 4.35 -21.05
N LYS A 148 -21.09 3.35 -21.83
CA LYS A 148 -21.89 2.16 -22.13
C LYS A 148 -21.69 1.04 -21.11
N THR A 149 -22.78 0.37 -20.76
CA THR A 149 -22.75 -0.85 -19.94
C THR A 149 -21.94 -1.96 -20.59
N GLU A 150 -22.08 -2.14 -21.90
CA GLU A 150 -21.35 -3.18 -22.63
C GLU A 150 -19.83 -2.98 -22.53
N SER A 151 -19.36 -1.74 -22.67
CA SER A 151 -17.94 -1.41 -22.54
C SER A 151 -17.43 -1.66 -21.13
N PHE A 152 -18.19 -1.27 -20.09
CA PHE A 152 -17.85 -1.58 -18.70
C PHE A 152 -17.73 -3.09 -18.45
N LEU A 153 -18.72 -3.88 -18.91
CA LEU A 153 -18.69 -5.34 -18.77
C LEU A 153 -17.55 -5.98 -19.55
N TYR A 154 -17.20 -5.43 -20.71
CA TYR A 154 -16.09 -5.90 -21.52
C TYR A 154 -14.73 -5.66 -20.84
N VAL A 155 -14.46 -4.45 -20.36
CA VAL A 155 -13.15 -4.12 -19.75
C VAL A 155 -12.94 -4.80 -18.41
N THR A 156 -14.01 -5.06 -17.68
CA THR A 156 -13.95 -5.77 -16.39
C THR A 156 -13.99 -7.29 -16.54
N ALA A 157 -14.24 -7.80 -17.76
CA ALA A 157 -14.34 -9.23 -18.04
C ALA A 157 -13.05 -9.97 -17.65
N GLY A 158 -13.22 -11.13 -17.00
CA GLY A 158 -12.11 -11.97 -16.53
C GLY A 158 -11.58 -11.60 -15.14
N MET A 159 -11.69 -10.33 -14.73
CA MET A 159 -11.37 -9.88 -13.37
C MET A 159 -12.61 -9.89 -12.47
N MET A 160 -13.73 -9.41 -12.99
CA MET A 160 -14.99 -9.30 -12.28
C MET A 160 -16.12 -9.87 -13.12
N SER A 161 -17.15 -10.33 -12.42
CA SER A 161 -18.43 -10.72 -13.01
C SER A 161 -19.54 -10.15 -12.15
N PHE A 162 -20.66 -9.80 -12.77
CA PHE A 162 -21.76 -9.09 -12.13
C PHE A 162 -23.05 -9.87 -12.29
N ALA A 163 -23.88 -9.91 -11.24
CA ALA A 163 -25.22 -10.47 -11.34
C ALA A 163 -26.21 -9.43 -11.89
N ASP A 164 -27.29 -9.92 -12.49
CA ASP A 164 -28.45 -9.14 -12.96
C ASP A 164 -28.14 -8.04 -14.00
N THR A 165 -27.03 -8.15 -14.73
CA THR A 165 -26.61 -7.16 -15.73
C THR A 165 -27.63 -6.91 -16.85
N GLY A 166 -28.49 -7.90 -17.15
CA GLY A 166 -29.58 -7.75 -18.13
C GLY A 166 -30.65 -6.72 -17.74
N THR A 167 -30.65 -6.24 -16.49
CA THR A 167 -31.55 -5.17 -16.00
C THR A 167 -30.90 -3.79 -16.03
N TRP A 168 -29.59 -3.72 -16.33
CA TRP A 168 -28.86 -2.46 -16.32
C TRP A 168 -29.19 -1.63 -17.57
N PRO A 169 -29.22 -0.30 -17.46
CA PRO A 169 -29.46 0.56 -18.62
C PRO A 169 -28.32 0.44 -19.64
N ALA A 170 -28.59 0.72 -20.92
CA ALA A 170 -27.52 0.70 -21.93
C ALA A 170 -26.41 1.73 -21.65
N ILE A 171 -26.79 2.87 -21.06
CA ILE A 171 -25.89 3.94 -20.62
C ILE A 171 -25.85 3.97 -19.08
N MET A 172 -24.67 3.80 -18.51
CA MET A 172 -24.47 3.73 -17.06
C MET A 172 -24.35 5.12 -16.45
N LEU A 173 -23.56 5.97 -17.08
CA LEU A 173 -23.09 7.25 -16.57
C LEU A 173 -24.23 8.26 -16.57
N GLU A 174 -24.69 8.59 -15.37
CA GLU A 174 -25.73 9.58 -15.13
C GLU A 174 -25.41 10.25 -13.80
N GLN A 175 -25.25 11.58 -13.81
CA GLN A 175 -24.85 12.31 -12.61
C GLN A 175 -25.88 12.12 -11.48
N GLY A 176 -25.39 11.85 -10.27
CA GLY A 176 -26.21 11.60 -9.08
C GLY A 176 -26.79 10.19 -8.97
N LYS A 177 -26.66 9.36 -10.01
CA LYS A 177 -27.16 7.99 -10.00
C LYS A 177 -26.42 7.14 -8.98
N VAL A 178 -27.19 6.30 -8.29
CA VAL A 178 -26.68 5.29 -7.37
C VAL A 178 -27.07 3.93 -7.91
N MET A 179 -26.08 3.12 -8.23
CA MET A 179 -26.27 1.82 -8.84
C MET A 179 -25.79 0.73 -7.87
N PRO A 180 -26.72 0.03 -7.19
CA PRO A 180 -26.36 -1.16 -6.45
C PRO A 180 -26.02 -2.28 -7.44
N ILE A 181 -24.87 -2.90 -7.24
CA ILE A 181 -24.38 -4.01 -8.04
C ILE A 181 -24.01 -5.18 -7.13
N ARG A 182 -23.92 -6.37 -7.73
CA ARG A 182 -23.43 -7.58 -7.05
C ARG A 182 -22.28 -8.10 -7.88
N LEU A 183 -21.06 -7.99 -7.36
CA LEU A 183 -19.84 -8.35 -8.08
C LEU A 183 -19.17 -9.58 -7.49
N GLN A 184 -18.49 -10.36 -8.31
CA GLN A 184 -17.74 -11.55 -7.94
C GLN A 184 -16.38 -11.50 -8.63
N LEU A 185 -15.31 -11.71 -7.87
CA LEU A 185 -13.93 -11.70 -8.38
C LEU A 185 -13.63 -13.03 -9.10
N PHE A 186 -13.02 -12.94 -10.29
CA PHE A 186 -12.59 -14.08 -11.12
C PHE A 186 -13.67 -15.14 -11.41
N GLY A 187 -14.95 -14.78 -11.34
CA GLY A 187 -16.05 -15.72 -11.52
C GLY A 187 -16.12 -16.83 -10.46
N ARG A 188 -15.46 -16.67 -9.30
CA ARG A 188 -15.43 -17.67 -8.22
C ARG A 188 -15.93 -17.10 -6.90
N GLY A 189 -16.71 -17.89 -6.15
CA GLY A 189 -17.22 -17.53 -4.82
C GLY A 189 -18.61 -16.88 -4.82
N PRO A 190 -19.04 -16.21 -3.74
CA PRO A 190 -20.31 -15.48 -3.72
C PRO A 190 -20.17 -14.11 -4.40
N HIS A 191 -21.28 -13.60 -4.95
CA HIS A 191 -21.36 -12.20 -5.35
C HIS A 191 -21.48 -11.33 -4.10
N LEU A 192 -20.61 -10.35 -3.97
CA LEU A 192 -20.59 -9.38 -2.89
C LEU A 192 -21.37 -8.13 -3.30
N PRO A 193 -22.19 -7.55 -2.39
CA PRO A 193 -22.88 -6.31 -2.68
C PRO A 193 -21.87 -5.16 -2.77
N HIS A 194 -22.03 -4.33 -3.78
CA HIS A 194 -21.24 -3.11 -4.01
C HIS A 194 -22.17 -2.01 -4.52
N VAL A 195 -21.81 -0.75 -4.28
CA VAL A 195 -22.61 0.39 -4.70
C VAL A 195 -21.70 1.36 -5.41
N ILE A 196 -22.08 1.76 -6.62
CA ILE A 196 -21.44 2.82 -7.39
C ILE A 196 -22.31 4.07 -7.33
N ARG A 197 -21.77 5.17 -6.82
CA ARG A 197 -22.41 6.49 -6.87
C ARG A 197 -21.67 7.37 -7.88
N PHE A 198 -22.34 7.83 -8.91
CA PHE A 198 -21.78 8.76 -9.89
C PHE A 198 -21.88 10.19 -9.36
N VAL A 199 -20.81 10.70 -8.76
CA VAL A 199 -20.77 12.02 -8.12
C VAL A 199 -20.70 13.15 -9.14
N GLU A 200 -19.83 13.02 -10.14
CA GLU A 200 -19.70 13.95 -11.25
C GLU A 200 -19.67 13.16 -12.56
N VAL A 201 -20.47 13.60 -13.53
CA VAL A 201 -20.38 13.16 -14.93
C VAL A 201 -20.40 14.43 -15.75
N ASN A 202 -19.25 14.80 -16.31
CA ASN A 202 -19.06 16.06 -17.00
C ASN A 202 -18.67 15.79 -18.46
N PRO A 203 -19.62 15.84 -19.42
CA PRO A 203 -19.35 15.60 -20.83
C PRO A 203 -18.41 16.64 -21.46
N ASP A 204 -18.47 17.89 -21.01
CA ASP A 204 -17.64 18.98 -21.57
C ASP A 204 -16.17 18.79 -21.22
N ARG A 205 -15.89 18.35 -19.98
CA ARG A 205 -14.54 18.01 -19.50
C ARG A 205 -14.15 16.55 -19.77
N ARG A 206 -15.10 15.72 -20.21
CA ARG A 206 -15.00 14.25 -20.30
C ARG A 206 -14.41 13.63 -19.04
N LEU A 207 -15.04 13.97 -17.93
CA LEU A 207 -14.65 13.54 -16.60
C LEU A 207 -15.79 12.77 -15.93
N VAL A 208 -15.45 11.66 -15.29
CA VAL A 208 -16.35 10.90 -14.43
C VAL A 208 -15.71 10.74 -13.07
N GLN A 209 -16.47 11.03 -12.02
CA GLN A 209 -16.09 10.73 -10.66
C GLN A 209 -17.14 9.83 -10.01
N THR A 210 -16.70 8.71 -9.45
CA THR A 210 -17.53 7.81 -8.66
C THR A 210 -17.01 7.68 -7.24
N GLU A 211 -17.96 7.49 -6.31
CA GLU A 211 -17.70 7.03 -4.95
C GLU A 211 -18.29 5.63 -4.85
N GLU A 212 -17.46 4.64 -4.54
CA GLU A 212 -17.90 3.26 -4.48
C GLU A 212 -17.49 2.56 -3.20
N GLN A 213 -18.34 1.64 -2.75
CA GLN A 213 -18.13 0.87 -1.53
C GLN A 213 -18.95 -0.40 -1.52
N GLY A 214 -18.45 -1.42 -0.82
CA GLY A 214 -19.18 -2.65 -0.57
C GLY A 214 -18.28 -3.88 -0.46
N GLY A 215 -18.86 -4.95 0.07
CA GLY A 215 -18.14 -6.18 0.37
C GLY A 215 -16.93 -5.93 1.26
N LEU A 216 -15.73 -6.14 0.70
CA LEU A 216 -14.44 -6.00 1.39
C LEU A 216 -13.83 -4.60 1.23
N VAL A 217 -14.38 -3.77 0.33
CA VAL A 217 -13.89 -2.45 -0.03
C VAL A 217 -14.72 -1.41 0.73
N ARG A 218 -14.04 -0.55 1.49
CA ARG A 218 -14.67 0.52 2.27
C ARG A 218 -14.74 1.83 1.50
N VAL A 219 -13.71 2.12 0.72
CA VAL A 219 -13.60 3.33 -0.10
C VAL A 219 -12.98 2.93 -1.43
N TRP A 220 -13.62 3.35 -2.51
CA TRP A 220 -13.16 3.25 -3.89
C TRP A 220 -13.62 4.53 -4.58
N ASP A 221 -12.84 5.59 -4.41
CA ASP A 221 -13.14 6.88 -5.03
C ASP A 221 -12.37 6.94 -6.34
N HIS A 222 -13.10 6.87 -7.44
CA HIS A 222 -12.54 6.66 -8.77
C HIS A 222 -12.82 7.87 -9.66
N CYS A 223 -11.81 8.27 -10.42
CA CYS A 223 -11.89 9.38 -11.36
C CYS A 223 -11.31 8.94 -12.69
N ILE A 224 -12.07 9.18 -13.76
CA ILE A 224 -11.65 8.92 -15.14
C ILE A 224 -11.65 10.24 -15.89
N GLU A 225 -10.53 10.57 -16.53
CA GLU A 225 -10.37 11.75 -17.37
C GLU A 225 -9.97 11.34 -18.79
N VAL A 226 -10.64 11.92 -19.78
CA VAL A 226 -10.42 11.66 -21.20
C VAL A 226 -10.01 12.95 -21.89
N GLU A 227 -8.71 13.10 -22.16
CA GLU A 227 -8.16 14.31 -22.75
C GLU A 227 -7.69 14.11 -24.21
N PRO A 228 -7.79 15.13 -25.07
CA PRO A 228 -7.13 15.12 -26.37
C PRO A 228 -5.62 14.93 -26.27
N HIS A 229 -5.06 14.15 -27.18
CA HIS A 229 -3.62 13.95 -27.33
C HIS A 229 -3.21 14.11 -28.81
N GLU A 230 -1.91 14.25 -29.07
CA GLU A 230 -1.33 14.44 -30.40
C GLU A 230 -1.83 13.40 -31.42
N GLY A 231 -1.95 13.82 -32.68
CA GLY A 231 -2.32 12.93 -33.78
C GLY A 231 -3.76 12.39 -33.72
N GLY A 232 -4.66 13.06 -33.00
CA GLY A 232 -6.05 12.62 -32.84
C GLY A 232 -6.22 11.41 -31.92
N THR A 233 -5.22 11.15 -31.07
CA THR A 233 -5.27 10.12 -30.04
C THR A 233 -5.85 10.68 -28.75
N THR A 234 -6.07 9.82 -27.75
CA THR A 234 -6.64 10.19 -26.45
C THR A 234 -5.68 9.86 -25.34
N ARG A 235 -5.47 10.80 -24.41
CA ARG A 235 -4.88 10.50 -23.11
C ARG A 235 -6.01 10.11 -22.15
N TYR A 236 -6.03 8.85 -21.77
CA TYR A 236 -6.97 8.29 -20.81
C TYR A 236 -6.27 8.15 -19.46
N THR A 237 -6.78 8.82 -18.43
CA THR A 237 -6.24 8.74 -17.08
C THR A 237 -7.28 8.17 -16.14
N ASP A 238 -6.88 7.13 -15.41
CA ASP A 238 -7.65 6.49 -14.36
C ASP A 238 -6.97 6.77 -13.01
N SER A 239 -7.69 7.36 -12.06
CA SER A 239 -7.18 7.66 -10.72
C SER A 239 -8.10 7.10 -9.65
N LEU A 240 -7.54 6.41 -8.67
CA LEU A 240 -8.29 5.71 -7.63
C LEU A 240 -7.71 5.98 -6.24
N HIS A 241 -8.58 6.29 -5.29
CA HIS A 241 -8.30 6.15 -3.86
C HIS A 241 -9.00 4.91 -3.28
N LEU A 242 -8.21 3.95 -2.81
CA LEU A 242 -8.68 2.65 -2.36
C LEU A 242 -8.41 2.43 -0.87
N GLN A 243 -9.46 2.06 -0.12
CA GLN A 243 -9.36 1.54 1.24
C GLN A 243 -10.13 0.23 1.40
N ALA A 244 -9.41 -0.85 1.71
CA ALA A 244 -9.97 -2.15 2.08
C ALA A 244 -9.37 -2.68 3.41
N GLY A 245 -8.85 -1.78 4.25
CA GLY A 245 -8.19 -2.11 5.51
C GLY A 245 -6.98 -3.05 5.29
N VAL A 246 -6.91 -4.16 6.01
CA VAL A 246 -5.83 -5.16 5.87
C VAL A 246 -5.77 -5.79 4.47
N LEU A 247 -6.87 -5.70 3.71
CA LEU A 247 -6.96 -6.24 2.36
C LEU A 247 -6.52 -5.24 1.29
N THR A 248 -6.31 -3.95 1.61
CA THR A 248 -5.88 -2.91 0.64
C THR A 248 -4.74 -3.36 -0.27
N PRO A 249 -3.59 -3.89 0.22
CA PRO A 249 -2.49 -4.28 -0.66
C PRO A 249 -2.82 -5.49 -1.56
N PHE A 250 -3.81 -6.30 -1.19
CA PHE A 250 -4.25 -7.47 -1.97
C PHE A 250 -5.34 -7.11 -2.98
N VAL A 251 -6.12 -6.06 -2.72
CA VAL A 251 -7.12 -5.54 -3.67
C VAL A 251 -6.46 -4.67 -4.74
N ARG A 252 -5.33 -4.03 -4.43
CA ARG A 252 -4.57 -3.16 -5.35
C ARG A 252 -4.40 -3.69 -6.79
N PRO A 253 -4.06 -4.97 -7.04
CA PRO A 253 -3.86 -5.44 -8.42
C PRO A 253 -5.13 -5.43 -9.28
N PHE A 254 -6.31 -5.20 -8.68
CA PHE A 254 -7.60 -5.15 -9.38
C PHE A 254 -8.11 -3.74 -9.65
N ALA A 255 -7.34 -2.73 -9.24
CA ALA A 255 -7.77 -1.35 -9.22
C ALA A 255 -7.65 -0.60 -10.55
N ILE A 256 -6.87 -1.10 -11.51
CA ILE A 256 -6.44 -0.36 -12.71
C ILE A 256 -5.89 -1.28 -13.78
#